data_AF-A0A7W1W366-F1
#
_entry.id   AF-A0A7W1W366-F1
#
_cell.length_a   1.000
_cell.length_b   1.000
_cell.length_c   1.000
_cell.angle_alpha   90.00
_cell.angle_beta   90.00
_cell.angle_gamma   90.00
#
_symmetry.space_group_name_H-M   'P 1'
#
loop_
_entity.id
_entity.type
_entity.pdbx_description
1 polymer ?
#
loop_
_entity_poly.entity_id
_entity_poly.type
_entity_poly.pdbx_seq_one_letter_code
_entity_poly.pdbx_strand_id
1 'polypeptide(L)'
;MKYKIVKNYYNGQFVESTSTESLDVVSPVDGNLLSAVPMSTIDELNAAVESAKNAFDSWSKTPIKERVQVFFRYRYLLEKNFDELTALVSEENGKTWDEAKAEVEKSIELTEFACSMPQLVSGEILEVSRGVECRTEHFPLGVVASIVPFNFPLMVPNWTMPNALV
;
A
#
# COMPACT_ATOMS: atom_id res chain seq x y z
N MET A 1 2.28 23.86 -13.13
CA MET A 1 2.03 22.53 -12.54
C MET A 1 0.57 22.20 -12.70
N LYS A 2 0.26 21.02 -13.25
CA LYS A 2 -1.11 20.51 -13.44
C LYS A 2 -1.75 20.11 -12.12
N TYR A 3 -0.95 19.52 -11.21
CA TYR A 3 -1.37 19.05 -9.90
C TYR A 3 -0.73 19.86 -8.77
N LYS A 4 -1.29 19.73 -7.55
CA LYS A 4 -0.72 20.30 -6.34
C LYS A 4 0.52 19.49 -5.92
N ILE A 5 1.44 20.16 -5.23
CA ILE A 5 2.61 19.51 -4.59
C ILE A 5 2.14 18.33 -3.75
N VAL A 6 2.82 17.20 -3.90
CA VAL A 6 2.51 15.96 -3.19
C VAL A 6 2.76 16.15 -1.71
N LYS A 7 1.85 15.61 -0.89
CA LYS A 7 1.93 15.64 0.57
C LYS A 7 2.27 14.24 1.09
N ASN A 8 2.96 14.18 2.22
CA ASN A 8 3.12 12.93 2.95
C ASN A 8 1.76 12.48 3.49
N TYR A 9 1.58 11.18 3.68
CA TYR A 9 0.34 10.62 4.24
C TYR A 9 0.67 9.72 5.43
N TYR A 10 0.31 10.17 6.63
CA TYR A 10 0.41 9.39 7.86
C TYR A 10 -0.65 9.86 8.85
N ASN A 11 -0.97 9.04 9.85
CA ASN A 11 -2.03 9.31 10.82
C ASN A 11 -3.41 9.65 10.21
N GLY A 12 -3.71 9.07 9.04
CA GLY A 12 -4.98 9.30 8.33
C GLY A 12 -5.12 10.68 7.69
N GLN A 13 -4.03 11.43 7.49
CA GLN A 13 -4.06 12.81 7.00
C GLN A 13 -2.94 13.09 6.01
N PHE A 14 -3.20 14.01 5.08
CA PHE A 14 -2.17 14.58 4.22
C PHE A 14 -1.42 15.70 4.97
N VAL A 15 -0.10 15.55 5.09
CA VAL A 15 0.77 16.48 5.81
C VAL A 15 1.75 17.15 4.84
N GLU A 16 1.83 18.47 4.93
CA GLU A 16 2.82 19.26 4.17
C GLU A 16 4.22 19.01 4.72
N SER A 17 5.17 18.78 3.82
CA SER A 17 6.55 18.56 4.23
C SER A 17 7.23 19.89 4.59
N THR A 18 8.08 19.86 5.60
CA THR A 18 9.00 20.95 5.97
C THR A 18 10.34 20.86 5.23
N SER A 19 10.52 19.86 4.37
CA SER A 19 11.72 19.70 3.56
C SER A 19 11.94 20.90 2.62
N THR A 20 13.19 21.32 2.51
CA THR A 20 13.65 22.31 1.53
C THR A 20 14.00 21.68 0.19
N GLU A 21 14.02 20.35 0.10
CA GLU A 21 14.34 19.59 -1.10
C GLU A 21 13.09 18.92 -1.67
N SER A 22 12.98 18.93 -3.00
CA SER A 22 11.88 18.29 -3.72
C SER A 22 12.34 17.83 -5.10
N LEU A 23 11.68 16.81 -5.63
CA LEU A 23 11.86 16.31 -6.98
C LEU A 23 10.68 16.73 -7.85
N ASP A 24 10.97 17.24 -9.04
CA ASP A 24 9.96 17.55 -10.04
C ASP A 24 9.34 16.25 -10.59
N VAL A 25 8.02 16.23 -10.70
CA VAL A 25 7.28 15.19 -11.43
C VAL A 25 7.02 15.72 -12.82
N VAL A 26 7.80 15.24 -13.78
CA VAL A 26 7.72 15.65 -15.18
C VAL A 26 7.09 14.54 -15.99
N SER A 27 6.11 14.86 -16.84
CA SER A 27 5.56 13.86 -17.74
C SER A 27 6.61 13.47 -18.78
N PRO A 28 6.95 12.17 -18.91
CA PRO A 28 7.83 11.72 -19.97
C PRO A 28 7.16 11.75 -21.37
N VAL A 29 5.84 11.97 -21.44
CA VAL A 29 5.08 11.99 -22.69
C VAL A 29 5.32 13.28 -23.47
N ASP A 30 5.32 14.43 -22.79
CA ASP A 30 5.39 15.75 -23.41
C ASP A 30 6.39 16.72 -22.73
N GLY A 31 7.03 16.30 -21.63
CA GLY A 31 7.98 17.11 -20.87
C GLY A 31 7.33 18.13 -19.93
N ASN A 32 6.01 18.15 -19.78
CA ASN A 32 5.33 19.10 -18.91
C ASN A 32 5.60 18.81 -17.43
N LEU A 33 5.82 19.87 -16.66
CA LEU A 33 5.91 19.79 -15.20
C LEU A 33 4.51 19.57 -14.59
N LEU A 34 4.27 18.35 -14.10
CA LEU A 34 2.99 17.92 -13.53
C LEU A 34 2.84 18.37 -12.08
N SER A 35 3.84 18.08 -11.24
CA SER A 35 3.85 18.34 -9.79
C SER A 35 5.29 18.36 -9.25
N ALA A 36 5.44 18.39 -7.93
CA ALA A 36 6.68 18.15 -7.20
C ALA A 36 6.43 17.24 -5.98
N VAL A 37 7.39 16.36 -5.68
CA VAL A 37 7.39 15.45 -4.52
C VAL A 37 8.47 15.89 -3.53
N PRO A 38 8.14 16.17 -2.26
CA PRO A 38 9.14 16.55 -1.26
C PRO A 38 10.06 15.37 -0.91
N MET A 39 11.34 15.66 -0.74
CA MET A 39 12.30 14.70 -0.18
C MET A 39 12.14 14.70 1.33
N SER A 40 11.33 13.76 1.83
CA SER A 40 10.90 13.73 3.24
C SER A 40 12.09 13.74 4.22
N THR A 41 11.95 14.51 5.29
CA THR A 41 12.99 14.62 6.32
C THR A 41 13.00 13.41 7.26
N ILE A 42 14.09 13.24 8.02
CA ILE A 42 14.18 12.18 9.03
C ILE A 42 13.10 12.35 10.12
N ASP A 43 12.75 13.59 10.47
CA ASP A 43 11.73 13.87 11.49
C ASP A 43 10.32 13.48 11.01
N GLU A 44 10.03 13.70 9.73
CA GLU A 44 8.78 13.26 9.10
C GLU A 44 8.69 11.73 9.01
N LEU A 45 9.81 11.06 8.65
CA LEU A 45 9.89 9.61 8.68
C LEU A 45 9.63 9.07 10.10
N ASN A 46 10.27 9.67 11.11
CA ASN A 46 10.06 9.29 12.51
C ASN A 46 8.59 9.49 12.93
N ALA A 47 7.95 10.59 12.51
CA ALA A 47 6.53 10.83 12.77
C ALA A 47 5.62 9.79 12.10
N ALA A 48 5.92 9.39 10.86
CA ALA A 48 5.18 8.34 10.16
C ALA A 48 5.35 6.97 10.84
N VAL A 49 6.57 6.61 11.26
CA VAL A 49 6.86 5.37 11.99
C VAL A 49 6.14 5.36 13.34
N GLU A 50 6.15 6.48 14.07
CA GLU A 50 5.46 6.60 15.35
C GLU A 50 3.93 6.48 15.18
N SER A 51 3.37 7.09 14.13
CA SER A 51 1.96 6.89 13.78
C SER A 51 1.63 5.41 13.50
N ALA A 52 2.49 4.70 12.76
CA ALA A 52 2.32 3.29 12.47
C ALA A 52 2.41 2.42 13.73
N LYS A 53 3.35 2.71 14.65
CA LYS A 53 3.46 2.01 15.95
C LYS A 53 2.19 2.17 16.80
N ASN A 54 1.66 3.39 16.87
CA ASN A 54 0.44 3.67 17.61
C ASN A 54 -0.78 2.95 17.00
N ALA A 55 -0.88 2.88 15.67
CA ALA A 55 -1.94 2.13 14.99
C ALA A 55 -1.80 0.61 15.19
N PHE A 56 -0.57 0.08 15.22
CA PHE A 56 -0.29 -1.36 15.29
C PHE A 56 -0.94 -2.04 16.50
N ASP A 57 -0.94 -1.42 17.68
CA ASP A 57 -1.51 -2.05 18.89
C ASP A 57 -2.98 -2.43 18.73
N SER A 58 -3.77 -1.54 18.10
CA SER A 58 -5.20 -1.79 17.85
C SER A 58 -5.43 -2.63 16.58
N TRP A 59 -4.69 -2.36 15.50
CA TRP A 59 -4.87 -3.04 14.23
C TRP A 59 -4.46 -4.52 14.29
N SER A 60 -3.36 -4.85 14.97
CA SER A 60 -2.89 -6.24 15.12
C SER A 60 -3.88 -7.15 15.89
N LYS A 61 -4.71 -6.56 16.75
CA LYS A 61 -5.76 -7.26 17.52
C LYS A 61 -7.09 -7.34 16.77
N THR A 62 -7.21 -6.64 15.64
CA THR A 62 -8.42 -6.67 14.82
C THR A 62 -8.52 -8.04 14.13
N PRO A 63 -9.66 -8.77 14.25
CA PRO A 63 -9.81 -10.07 13.63
C PRO A 63 -9.53 -10.02 12.12
N ILE A 64 -8.80 -11.01 11.60
CA ILE A 64 -8.39 -11.05 10.18
C ILE A 64 -9.57 -10.86 9.21
N LYS A 65 -10.75 -11.39 9.53
CA LYS A 65 -11.97 -11.22 8.73
C LYS A 65 -12.44 -9.77 8.65
N GLU A 66 -12.27 -8.98 9.71
CA GLU A 66 -12.60 -7.56 9.73
C GLU A 66 -11.57 -6.74 8.96
N ARG A 67 -10.28 -7.09 9.08
CA ARG A 67 -9.21 -6.49 8.27
C ARG A 67 -9.47 -6.69 6.77
N VAL A 68 -9.91 -7.88 6.37
CA VAL A 68 -10.33 -8.17 4.99
C VAL A 68 -11.48 -7.28 4.49
N GLN A 69 -12.43 -6.87 5.34
CA GLN A 69 -13.52 -5.99 4.89
C GLN A 69 -13.03 -4.62 4.43
N VAL A 70 -11.95 -4.11 5.04
CA VAL A 70 -11.29 -2.87 4.59
C VAL A 70 -10.76 -3.06 3.16
N PHE A 71 -10.17 -4.21 2.87
CA PHE A 71 -9.60 -4.51 1.55
C PHE A 71 -10.65 -4.84 0.48
N PHE A 72 -11.81 -5.39 0.83
CA PHE A 72 -12.95 -5.44 -0.10
C PHE A 72 -13.41 -4.04 -0.49
N ARG A 73 -13.45 -3.10 0.45
CA ARG A 73 -13.79 -1.70 0.13
C ARG A 73 -12.69 -1.01 -0.66
N TYR A 74 -11.42 -1.29 -0.37
CA TYR A 74 -10.30 -0.80 -1.16
C TYR A 74 -10.34 -1.32 -2.60
N ARG A 75 -10.61 -2.61 -2.81
CA ARG A 75 -10.81 -3.23 -4.13
C ARG A 75 -11.91 -2.50 -4.91
N TYR A 76 -13.06 -2.27 -4.28
CA TYR A 76 -14.15 -1.50 -4.89
C TYR A 76 -13.71 -0.08 -5.27
N LEU A 77 -12.88 0.57 -4.46
CA LEU A 77 -12.35 1.90 -4.79
C LEU A 77 -11.36 1.87 -5.95
N LEU A 78 -10.54 0.82 -6.07
CA LEU A 78 -9.67 0.62 -7.24
C LEU A 78 -10.50 0.48 -8.52
N GLU A 79 -11.52 -0.37 -8.51
CA GLU A 79 -12.44 -0.54 -9.65
C GLU A 79 -13.20 0.75 -9.98
N LYS A 80 -13.70 1.45 -8.96
CA LYS A 80 -14.46 2.70 -9.14
C LYS A 80 -13.62 3.80 -9.78
N ASN A 81 -12.33 3.89 -9.43
CA ASN A 81 -11.43 4.94 -9.93
C ASN A 81 -10.48 4.42 -11.02
N PHE A 82 -10.83 3.30 -11.67
CA PHE A 82 -9.95 2.56 -12.58
C PHE A 82 -9.37 3.41 -13.72
N ASP A 83 -10.22 4.16 -14.42
CA ASP A 83 -9.79 5.00 -15.55
C ASP A 83 -8.91 6.18 -15.09
N GLU A 84 -9.23 6.76 -13.93
CA GLU A 84 -8.43 7.87 -13.35
C GLU A 84 -7.04 7.39 -12.94
N LEU A 85 -6.96 6.23 -12.27
CA LEU A 85 -5.69 5.61 -11.91
C LEU A 85 -4.87 5.24 -13.15
N THR A 86 -5.51 4.71 -14.19
CA THR A 86 -4.85 4.37 -15.46
C THR A 86 -4.27 5.62 -16.12
N ALA A 87 -5.02 6.72 -16.16
CA ALA A 87 -4.56 7.99 -16.71
C ALA A 87 -3.36 8.56 -15.94
N LEU A 88 -3.38 8.51 -14.60
CA LEU A 88 -2.27 8.96 -13.77
C LEU A 88 -1.00 8.14 -14.00
N VAL A 89 -1.11 6.81 -14.02
CA VAL A 89 0.05 5.92 -14.30
C VAL A 89 0.62 6.22 -15.69
N SER A 90 -0.23 6.37 -16.70
CA SER A 90 0.25 6.70 -18.06
C SER A 90 0.93 8.07 -18.12
N GLU A 91 0.35 9.09 -17.49
CA GLU A 91 0.87 10.48 -17.53
C GLU A 91 2.18 10.67 -16.76
N GLU A 92 2.31 10.08 -15.57
CA GLU A 92 3.50 10.22 -14.72
C GLU A 92 4.61 9.22 -15.07
N ASN A 93 4.26 7.99 -15.48
CA ASN A 93 5.25 6.95 -15.79
C ASN A 93 5.66 6.93 -17.27
N GLY A 94 4.77 7.36 -18.17
CA GLY A 94 4.97 7.27 -19.62
C GLY A 94 4.55 5.95 -20.25
N LYS A 95 3.90 5.06 -19.48
CA LYS A 95 3.34 3.82 -20.01
C LYS A 95 2.26 4.10 -21.04
N THR A 96 2.15 3.23 -22.03
CA THR A 96 0.96 3.22 -22.89
C THR A 96 -0.29 2.99 -22.05
N TRP A 97 -1.44 3.44 -22.54
CA TRP A 97 -2.71 3.26 -21.83
C TRP A 97 -2.97 1.80 -21.46
N ASP A 98 -2.69 0.86 -22.38
CA ASP A 98 -2.92 -0.56 -22.16
C ASP A 98 -1.96 -1.16 -21.11
N GLU A 99 -0.70 -0.72 -21.07
CA GLU A 99 0.25 -1.14 -20.02
C GLU A 99 -0.13 -0.57 -18.65
N ALA A 100 -0.55 0.70 -18.59
CA ALA A 100 -1.03 1.33 -17.37
C ALA A 100 -2.31 0.64 -16.87
N LYS A 101 -3.23 0.31 -17.77
CA LYS A 101 -4.46 -0.42 -17.48
C LYS A 101 -4.16 -1.78 -16.87
N ALA A 102 -3.28 -2.55 -17.51
CA ALA A 102 -2.87 -3.86 -17.01
C ALA A 102 -2.24 -3.76 -15.62
N GLU A 103 -1.52 -2.68 -15.32
CA GLU A 103 -0.98 -2.44 -13.98
C GLU A 103 -2.08 -2.24 -12.92
N VAL A 104 -3.10 -1.43 -13.21
CA VAL A 104 -4.24 -1.23 -12.30
C VAL A 104 -5.01 -2.53 -12.08
N GLU A 105 -5.22 -3.32 -13.14
CA GLU A 105 -5.82 -4.66 -13.03
C GLU A 105 -5.00 -5.56 -12.11
N LYS A 106 -3.66 -5.56 -12.23
CA LYS A 106 -2.79 -6.30 -11.30
C LYS A 106 -2.95 -5.83 -9.87
N SER A 107 -3.01 -4.52 -9.61
CA SER A 107 -3.25 -3.97 -8.28
C SER A 107 -4.57 -4.45 -7.66
N ILE A 108 -5.60 -4.66 -8.47
CA ILE A 108 -6.89 -5.25 -8.04
C ILE A 108 -6.72 -6.73 -7.71
N GLU A 109 -6.12 -7.53 -8.60
CA GLU A 109 -5.86 -8.96 -8.39
C GLU A 109 -5.08 -9.22 -7.08
N LEU A 110 -4.08 -8.40 -6.80
CA LEU A 110 -3.26 -8.51 -5.59
C LEU A 110 -4.03 -8.17 -4.32
N THR A 111 -4.96 -7.22 -4.42
CA THR A 111 -5.88 -6.90 -3.32
C THR A 111 -6.83 -8.07 -3.08
N GLU A 112 -7.31 -8.73 -4.13
CA GLU A 112 -8.14 -9.94 -4.03
C GLU A 112 -7.39 -11.11 -3.41
N PHE A 113 -6.12 -11.30 -3.77
CA PHE A 113 -5.25 -12.28 -3.13
C PHE A 113 -5.13 -12.00 -1.63
N ALA A 114 -4.89 -10.75 -1.22
CA ALA A 114 -4.85 -10.39 0.19
C ALA A 114 -6.18 -10.70 0.91
N CYS A 115 -7.33 -10.50 0.26
CA CYS A 115 -8.64 -10.89 0.84
C CYS A 115 -8.78 -12.41 1.10
N SER A 116 -7.97 -13.26 0.47
CA SER A 116 -7.93 -14.72 0.69
C SER A 116 -7.03 -15.15 1.86
N MET A 117 -6.32 -14.21 2.51
CA MET A 117 -5.41 -14.51 3.61
C MET A 117 -6.04 -15.32 4.76
N PRO A 118 -7.31 -15.12 5.19
CA PRO A 118 -7.92 -15.94 6.24
C PRO A 118 -7.87 -17.45 5.98
N GLN A 119 -7.83 -17.85 4.71
CA GLN A 119 -7.73 -19.26 4.31
C GLN A 119 -6.27 -19.74 4.21
N LEU A 120 -5.32 -18.82 4.02
CA LEU A 120 -3.90 -19.14 3.81
C LEU A 120 -3.08 -19.16 5.10
N VAL A 121 -3.45 -18.35 6.10
CA VAL A 121 -2.68 -18.21 7.35
C VAL A 121 -3.34 -18.89 8.55
N SER A 122 -4.28 -19.80 8.30
CA SER A 122 -4.88 -20.61 9.36
C SER A 122 -3.79 -21.37 10.10
N GLY A 123 -3.81 -21.28 11.44
CA GLY A 123 -2.96 -22.11 12.27
C GLY A 123 -3.34 -23.58 12.19
N GLU A 124 -2.43 -24.45 12.63
CA GLU A 124 -2.63 -25.89 12.70
C GLU A 124 -2.56 -26.36 14.15
N ILE A 125 -3.36 -27.38 14.50
CA ILE A 125 -3.31 -28.05 15.80
C ILE A 125 -3.26 -29.56 15.53
N LEU A 126 -2.27 -30.24 16.10
CA LEU A 126 -2.09 -31.68 15.99
C LEU A 126 -1.84 -32.29 17.36
N GLU A 127 -2.65 -33.28 17.76
CA GLU A 127 -2.35 -34.11 18.93
C GLU A 127 -1.26 -35.12 18.55
N VAL A 128 -0.05 -34.94 19.09
CA VAL A 128 1.12 -35.78 18.77
C VAL A 128 1.31 -36.93 19.76
N SER A 129 0.66 -36.85 20.92
CA SER A 129 0.57 -37.90 21.93
C SER A 129 -0.64 -37.63 22.83
N ARG A 130 -1.08 -38.62 23.61
CA ARG A 130 -2.25 -38.49 24.50
C ARG A 130 -2.09 -37.29 25.43
N GLY A 131 -2.91 -36.27 25.23
CA GLY A 131 -2.87 -35.03 26.01
C GLY A 131 -1.72 -34.07 25.68
N VAL A 132 -1.05 -34.27 24.53
CA VAL A 132 0.03 -33.41 24.04
C VAL A 132 -0.30 -32.91 22.64
N GLU A 133 -0.45 -31.60 22.49
CA GLU A 133 -0.71 -30.92 21.22
C GLU A 133 0.49 -30.10 20.76
N CYS A 134 0.73 -30.08 19.45
CA CYS A 134 1.57 -29.11 18.77
C CYS A 134 0.70 -28.12 18.01
N ARG A 135 1.08 -26.83 18.03
CA ARG A 135 0.34 -25.76 17.37
C ARG A 135 1.25 -24.88 16.53
N THR A 136 0.72 -24.40 15.41
CA THR A 136 1.35 -23.36 14.60
C THR A 136 0.41 -22.17 14.54
N GLU A 137 0.95 -20.99 14.84
CA GLU A 137 0.21 -19.72 14.86
C GLU A 137 1.00 -18.65 14.10
N HIS A 138 0.28 -17.73 13.45
CA HIS A 138 0.87 -16.63 12.69
C HIS A 138 0.57 -15.32 13.41
N PHE A 139 1.62 -14.53 13.69
CA PHE A 139 1.51 -13.23 14.34
C PHE A 139 2.09 -12.15 13.44
N PRO A 140 1.51 -10.94 13.43
CA PRO A 140 2.06 -9.84 12.66
C PRO A 140 3.41 -9.38 13.23
N LEU A 141 4.34 -8.99 12.35
CA LEU A 141 5.72 -8.64 12.73
C LEU A 141 5.84 -7.31 13.47
N GLY A 142 4.92 -6.37 13.25
CA GLY A 142 5.03 -4.98 13.70
C GLY A 142 4.98 -4.00 12.54
N VAL A 143 5.72 -2.90 12.66
CA VAL A 143 5.88 -1.91 11.60
C VAL A 143 6.87 -2.43 10.56
N VAL A 144 6.46 -2.45 9.30
CA VAL A 144 7.28 -2.86 8.15
C VAL A 144 7.42 -1.72 7.15
N ALA A 145 8.55 -1.64 6.46
CA ALA A 145 8.79 -0.67 5.40
C ALA A 145 8.74 -1.35 4.03
N SER A 146 8.10 -0.72 3.05
CA SER A 146 8.08 -1.14 1.65
C SER A 146 8.71 -0.04 0.81
N ILE A 147 9.81 -0.36 0.12
CA ILE A 147 10.52 0.55 -0.78
C ILE A 147 10.35 0.00 -2.19
N VAL A 148 9.80 0.82 -3.09
CA VAL A 148 9.33 0.38 -4.40
C VAL A 148 10.05 1.11 -5.53
N PRO A 149 10.27 0.47 -6.69
CA PRO A 149 10.84 1.12 -7.87
C PRO A 149 9.80 1.94 -8.62
N PHE A 150 10.27 2.82 -9.51
CA PHE A 150 9.40 3.72 -10.29
C PHE A 150 8.63 3.00 -11.42
N ASN A 151 9.10 1.85 -11.91
CA ASN A 151 8.60 1.25 -13.15
C ASN A 151 7.20 0.61 -13.02
N PHE A 152 6.70 0.42 -11.80
CA PHE A 152 5.35 -0.09 -11.51
C PHE A 152 4.81 0.60 -10.24
N PRO A 153 4.44 1.89 -10.34
CA PRO A 153 4.15 2.74 -9.20
C PRO A 153 2.85 2.38 -8.45
N LEU A 154 1.96 1.58 -9.04
CA LEU A 154 0.73 1.12 -8.39
C LEU A 154 0.75 -0.38 -8.10
N MET A 155 1.31 -1.21 -8.99
CA MET A 155 1.33 -2.67 -8.81
C MET A 155 2.27 -3.11 -7.70
N VAL A 156 3.51 -2.58 -7.65
CA VAL A 156 4.51 -3.06 -6.67
C VAL A 156 4.16 -2.66 -5.23
N PRO A 157 3.63 -1.45 -4.94
CA PRO A 157 3.05 -1.17 -3.62
C PRO A 157 1.97 -2.18 -3.22
N ASN A 158 1.10 -2.57 -4.16
CA ASN A 158 0.03 -3.54 -3.90
C ASN A 158 0.52 -4.99 -3.80
N TRP A 159 1.77 -5.32 -4.18
CA TRP A 159 2.39 -6.60 -3.79
C TRP A 159 2.58 -6.70 -2.27
N THR A 160 2.79 -5.57 -1.59
CA THR A 160 3.18 -5.56 -0.19
C THR A 160 2.05 -5.08 0.72
N MET A 161 1.49 -3.90 0.46
CA MET A 161 0.62 -3.19 1.41
C MET A 161 -0.65 -3.97 1.79
N PRO A 162 -1.46 -4.50 0.84
CA PRO A 162 -2.62 -5.32 1.20
C PRO A 162 -2.24 -6.56 2.00
N ASN A 163 -1.21 -7.29 1.56
CA ASN A 163 -0.77 -8.53 2.21
C ASN A 163 -0.21 -8.31 3.62
N ALA A 164 0.47 -7.18 3.85
CA ALA A 164 1.03 -6.85 5.16
C ALA A 164 -0.03 -6.36 6.16
N LEU A 165 -1.16 -5.85 5.67
CA LEU A 165 -2.20 -5.25 6.51
C LEU A 165 -3.38 -6.20 6.79
N VAL A 166 -3.67 -7.15 5.90
CA VAL A 166 -4.59 -8.27 6.17
C VAL A 166 -4.00 -9.22 7.22
#